data_AF-A0A1I2TYL0-F1
#
_entry.id   AF-A0A1I2TYL0-F1
#
_cell.length_a   1.000
_cell.length_b   1.000
_cell.length_c   1.000
_cell.angle_alpha   90.00
_cell.angle_beta   90.00
_cell.angle_gamma   90.00
#
_symmetry.space_group_name_H-M   'P 1'
#
loop_
_entity.id
_entity.type
_entity.pdbx_description
1 polymer ?
#
loop_
_entity_poly.entity_id
_entity_poly.type
_entity_poly.pdbx_seq_one_letter_code
_entity_poly.pdbx_strand_id
1 'polypeptide(L)'
;MRTSSIRESDSTGRHTTTYRQLIELNNGVSIIDTPGMREIGMANTELGIDNTFSDIAKLEKQCKFSDCQHDTEPGCAVKAAIESGDLSVDRYILYKSLSSENTKNYAKKKEISKWAKAAKKIKRDSF
;
A
#
# COMPACT_ATOMS: atom_id res chain seq x y z
N MET A 1 -22.89 5.38 19.34
CA MET A 1 -22.56 4.98 17.97
C MET A 1 -23.81 5.13 17.12
N ARG A 2 -23.81 5.99 16.09
CA ARG A 2 -24.98 6.16 15.21
C ARG A 2 -24.75 5.33 13.95
N THR A 3 -25.58 4.31 13.72
CA THR A 3 -25.61 3.54 12.47
C THR A 3 -26.69 4.10 11.55
N SER A 4 -26.41 4.24 10.26
CA SER A 4 -27.43 4.54 9.24
C SER A 4 -27.87 3.26 8.52
N SER A 5 -29.01 3.33 7.83
CA SER A 5 -29.56 2.23 7.04
C SER A 5 -28.60 1.78 5.93
N ILE A 6 -28.58 0.47 5.68
CA ILE A 6 -27.79 -0.18 4.63
C ILE A 6 -28.48 0.09 3.28
N ARG A 7 -27.71 0.36 2.23
CA ARG A 7 -28.24 0.45 0.86
C ARG A 7 -28.51 -0.97 0.34
N GLU A 8 -29.75 -1.27 -0.02
CA GLU A 8 -30.13 -2.60 -0.55
C GLU A 8 -29.46 -2.93 -1.89
N SER A 9 -28.96 -1.94 -2.64
CA SER A 9 -28.41 -2.13 -3.98
C SER A 9 -27.02 -2.75 -4.02
N ASP A 10 -26.21 -2.63 -2.97
CA ASP A 10 -24.82 -3.12 -2.96
C ASP A 10 -24.42 -3.80 -1.64
N SER A 11 -25.34 -3.93 -0.68
CA SER A 11 -25.08 -4.49 0.65
C SER A 11 -23.89 -3.85 1.40
N THR A 12 -23.45 -2.66 1.00
CA THR A 12 -22.33 -1.97 1.67
C THR A 12 -22.85 -1.07 2.78
N GLY A 13 -22.37 -1.32 4.00
CA GLY A 13 -22.62 -0.45 5.15
C GLY A 13 -21.83 0.86 5.03
N ARG A 14 -22.49 2.01 5.17
CA ARG A 14 -21.80 3.30 5.25
C ARG A 14 -21.32 3.52 6.68
N HIS A 15 -20.02 3.44 6.92
CA HIS A 15 -19.44 3.90 8.18
C HIS A 15 -19.76 5.39 8.38
N THR A 16 -20.63 5.69 9.33
CA THR A 16 -21.11 7.03 9.68
C THR A 16 -20.34 7.66 10.83
N THR A 17 -19.50 6.89 11.52
CA THR A 17 -18.58 7.42 12.54
C THR A 17 -17.53 8.28 11.83
N THR A 18 -17.58 9.59 12.04
CA THR A 18 -16.66 10.58 11.42
C THR A 18 -15.56 11.08 12.37
N TYR A 19 -15.62 10.69 13.64
CA TYR A 19 -14.68 11.14 14.66
C TYR A 19 -14.02 9.94 15.37
N ARG A 20 -12.77 10.11 15.81
CA ARG A 20 -12.04 9.14 16.63
C ARG A 20 -12.45 9.28 18.09
N GLN A 21 -12.72 8.18 18.77
CA GLN A 21 -13.07 8.17 20.20
C GLN A 21 -12.14 7.24 20.97
N LEU A 22 -11.68 7.69 22.13
CA LEU A 22 -11.01 6.87 23.14
C LEU A 22 -12.03 6.63 24.26
N ILE A 23 -12.27 5.38 24.63
CA ILE A 23 -13.14 4.98 25.74
C ILE A 23 -12.26 4.32 26.78
N GLU A 24 -12.14 4.91 27.96
CA GLU A 24 -11.45 4.31 29.08
C GLU A 24 -12.44 3.52 29.94
N LEU A 25 -12.11 2.27 30.22
CA LEU A 25 -12.86 1.41 31.11
C LEU A 25 -12.24 1.45 32.51
N ASN A 26 -13.07 1.31 33.54
CA ASN A 26 -12.66 1.38 34.95
C ASN A 26 -11.65 0.29 35.36
N ASN A 27 -11.41 -0.70 34.51
CA ASN A 27 -10.41 -1.75 34.69
C ASN A 27 -9.05 -1.43 34.03
N GLY A 28 -8.86 -0.20 33.56
CA GLY A 28 -7.61 0.26 32.95
C GLY A 28 -7.45 -0.11 31.47
N VAL A 29 -8.48 -0.64 30.82
CA VAL A 29 -8.49 -0.92 29.38
C VAL A 29 -8.98 0.32 28.63
N SER A 30 -8.27 0.71 27.57
CA SER A 30 -8.70 1.79 26.68
C SER A 30 -9.06 1.25 25.30
N ILE A 31 -10.24 1.61 24.80
CA ILE A 31 -10.74 1.26 23.47
C ILE A 31 -10.61 2.47 22.57
N ILE A 32 -9.96 2.30 21.42
CA ILE A 32 -9.91 3.33 20.37
C ILE A 32 -10.89 2.91 19.27
N ASP A 33 -11.99 3.65 19.13
CA ASP A 33 -12.90 3.53 17.98
C ASP A 33 -12.46 4.54 16.92
N THR A 34 -11.88 4.05 15.82
CA THR A 34 -11.59 4.85 14.63
C THR A 34 -12.72 4.69 13.62
N PRO A 35 -13.13 5.76 12.92
CA PRO A 35 -13.91 5.65 11.68
C PRO A 35 -13.36 4.54 10.78
N GLY A 36 -14.23 3.86 10.01
CA GLY A 36 -13.79 2.90 9.00
C GLY A 36 -12.76 3.54 8.07
N MET A 37 -11.48 3.25 8.30
CA MET A 37 -10.38 3.73 7.49
C MET A 37 -10.55 3.09 6.12
N ARG A 38 -10.81 3.90 5.08
CA ARG A 38 -10.97 3.39 3.72
C ARG A 38 -9.64 3.02 3.08
N GLU A 39 -8.58 3.74 3.42
CA GLU A 39 -7.21 3.46 2.99
C GLU A 39 -6.26 3.87 4.11
N ILE A 40 -5.35 2.97 4.49
CA ILE A 40 -4.15 3.30 5.26
C ILE A 40 -3.02 3.40 4.23
N GLY A 41 -2.67 4.62 3.83
CA GLY A 41 -1.50 4.83 2.99
C GLY A 41 -0.22 4.57 3.78
N MET A 42 0.73 3.80 3.24
CA MET A 42 2.03 3.64 3.90
C MET A 42 2.82 4.96 3.81
N ALA A 43 3.20 5.53 4.95
CA ALA A 43 4.23 6.56 5.00
C ALA A 43 5.58 5.87 4.75
N ASN A 44 6.30 6.26 3.70
CA ASN A 44 7.51 5.57 3.17
C ASN A 44 7.25 4.16 2.60
N THR A 45 6.39 4.10 1.59
CA THR A 45 6.04 2.89 0.83
C THR A 45 7.24 2.12 0.24
N GLU A 46 8.28 2.80 -0.26
CA GLU A 46 9.45 2.13 -0.86
C GLU A 46 10.17 1.23 0.16
N LEU A 47 10.49 1.75 1.34
CA LEU A 47 11.11 0.96 2.42
C LEU A 47 10.16 -0.07 3.00
N GLY A 48 8.85 0.22 3.00
CA GLY A 48 7.84 -0.64 3.63
C GLY A 48 7.58 -1.93 2.85
N ILE A 49 7.43 -1.84 1.53
CA ILE A 49 7.19 -3.00 0.67
C ILE A 49 8.44 -3.88 0.63
N ASP A 50 9.60 -3.30 0.36
CA ASP A 50 10.86 -4.04 0.30
C ASP A 50 11.21 -4.72 1.63
N ASN A 51 10.89 -4.10 2.78
CA ASN A 51 11.08 -4.76 4.08
C ASN A 51 10.10 -5.92 4.29
N THR A 52 8.81 -5.73 3.94
CA THR A 52 7.76 -6.75 4.15
C THR A 52 7.94 -7.96 3.23
N PHE A 53 8.46 -7.73 2.03
CA PHE A 53 8.71 -8.75 1.00
C PHE A 53 10.22 -8.92 0.73
N SER A 54 11.05 -8.72 1.75
CA SER A 54 12.51 -8.71 1.62
C SER A 54 13.10 -10.04 1.14
N ASP A 55 12.40 -11.14 1.39
CA ASP A 55 12.70 -12.47 0.86
C ASP A 55 12.45 -12.55 -0.65
N ILE A 56 11.33 -12.01 -1.14
CA ILE A 56 11.05 -11.93 -2.59
C ILE A 56 12.08 -11.04 -3.27
N ALA A 57 12.38 -9.86 -2.71
CA ALA A 57 13.40 -8.95 -3.24
C ALA A 57 14.81 -9.58 -3.28
N LYS A 58 15.12 -10.51 -2.36
CA LYS A 58 16.37 -11.30 -2.41
C LYS A 58 16.34 -12.35 -3.52
N LEU A 59 15.22 -13.03 -3.72
CA LEU A 59 15.05 -13.99 -4.81
C LEU A 59 15.19 -13.30 -6.18
N GLU A 60 14.64 -12.09 -6.35
CA GLU A 60 14.78 -11.34 -7.61
C GLU A 60 16.26 -11.07 -7.95
N LYS A 61 17.10 -10.79 -6.95
CA LYS A 61 18.55 -10.59 -7.12
C LYS A 61 19.34 -11.86 -7.43
N GLN A 62 18.73 -13.03 -7.25
CA GLN A 62 19.34 -14.32 -7.55
C GLN A 62 18.97 -14.84 -8.95
N CYS A 63 18.10 -14.12 -9.68
CA CYS A 63 17.81 -14.46 -11.05
C CYS A 63 19.07 -14.39 -11.92
N LYS A 64 19.14 -15.30 -12.90
CA LYS A 64 20.21 -15.33 -13.88
C LYS A 64 20.34 -14.02 -14.67
N PHE A 65 19.23 -13.34 -14.92
CA PHE A 65 19.15 -12.10 -15.69
C PHE A 65 18.73 -10.94 -14.79
N SER A 66 19.36 -9.78 -14.98
CA SER A 66 19.08 -8.56 -14.22
C SER A 66 17.74 -7.91 -14.56
N ASP A 67 17.18 -8.22 -15.73
CA ASP A 67 15.91 -7.73 -16.27
C ASP A 67 14.83 -8.82 -16.34
N CYS A 68 14.99 -9.88 -15.54
CA CYS A 68 14.04 -10.99 -15.45
C CYS A 68 12.63 -10.48 -15.09
N GLN A 69 11.64 -10.84 -15.90
CA GLN A 69 10.21 -10.57 -15.67
C GLN A 69 9.54 -11.63 -14.81
N HIS A 70 10.30 -12.67 -14.44
CA HIS A 70 9.91 -13.79 -13.59
C HIS A 70 8.73 -14.61 -14.13
N ASP A 71 8.64 -14.74 -15.45
CA ASP A 71 7.54 -15.41 -16.14
C ASP A 71 8.01 -16.70 -16.82
N THR A 72 8.84 -16.56 -17.85
CA THR A 72 9.31 -17.68 -18.69
C THR A 72 10.82 -17.84 -18.70
N GLU A 73 11.56 -16.95 -18.04
CA GLU A 73 13.00 -16.90 -18.14
C GLU A 73 13.69 -18.12 -17.48
N PRO A 74 14.68 -18.73 -18.14
CA PRO A 74 15.44 -19.82 -17.57
C PRO A 74 16.36 -19.31 -16.44
N GLY A 75 16.37 -20.00 -15.31
CA GLY A 75 17.16 -19.59 -14.14
C GLY A 75 16.54 -18.44 -13.34
N CYS A 76 15.21 -18.28 -13.41
CA CYS A 76 14.46 -17.40 -12.53
C CYS A 76 14.34 -18.01 -11.12
N ALA A 77 14.99 -17.40 -10.13
CA ALA A 77 14.97 -17.87 -8.74
C ALA A 77 13.59 -17.72 -8.10
N VAL A 78 12.82 -16.69 -8.47
CA VAL A 78 11.44 -16.48 -7.99
C VAL A 78 10.53 -17.62 -8.47
N LYS A 79 10.63 -18.00 -9.75
CA LYS A 79 9.84 -19.09 -10.33
C LYS A 79 10.22 -20.43 -9.71
N ALA A 80 11.52 -20.68 -9.55
CA ALA A 80 12.00 -21.89 -8.87
C ALA A 80 11.47 -21.99 -7.43
N ALA A 81 11.44 -20.88 -6.67
CA ALA A 81 10.88 -20.83 -5.33
C ALA A 81 9.35 -21.04 -5.31
N ILE A 82 8.64 -20.61 -6.36
CA ILE A 82 7.21 -20.90 -6.52
C ILE A 82 6.98 -22.39 -6.81
N GLU A 83 7.78 -22.96 -7.71
CA GLU A 83 7.68 -24.37 -8.10
C GLU A 83 8.08 -25.32 -6.95
N SER A 84 9.01 -24.92 -6.09
CA SER A 84 9.40 -25.67 -4.87
C SER A 84 8.41 -25.50 -3.71
N GLY A 85 7.53 -24.49 -3.78
CA GLY A 85 6.59 -24.13 -2.71
C GLY A 85 7.18 -23.24 -1.61
N ASP A 86 8.44 -22.81 -1.73
CA ASP A 86 9.08 -21.87 -0.80
C ASP A 86 8.48 -20.45 -0.88
N LEU A 87 7.84 -20.12 -2.01
CA LEU A 87 7.11 -18.88 -2.22
C LEU A 87 5.71 -19.19 -2.78
N SER A 88 4.65 -18.70 -2.12
CA SER A 88 3.31 -18.85 -2.67
C SER A 88 3.07 -17.90 -3.86
N VAL A 89 2.35 -18.39 -4.86
CA VAL A 89 1.95 -17.61 -6.05
C VAL A 89 1.15 -16.37 -5.65
N ASP A 90 0.17 -16.52 -4.76
CA ASP A 90 -0.66 -15.40 -4.29
C ASP A 90 0.16 -14.30 -3.63
N ARG A 91 1.19 -14.68 -2.87
CA ARG A 91 2.09 -13.72 -2.21
C ARG A 91 2.95 -12.98 -3.22
N TYR A 92 3.43 -13.66 -4.26
CA TYR A 92 4.15 -13.02 -5.35
C TYR A 92 3.25 -12.04 -6.14
N ILE A 93 2.01 -12.43 -6.43
CA ILE A 93 1.02 -11.56 -7.10
C ILE A 93 0.73 -10.32 -6.25
N LEU A 94 0.53 -10.49 -4.94
CA LEU A 94 0.31 -9.38 -4.02
C LEU A 94 1.50 -8.40 -4.02
N TYR A 95 2.72 -8.91 -3.93
CA TYR A 95 3.93 -8.10 -4.01
C TYR A 95 3.99 -7.30 -5.31
N LYS A 96 3.77 -7.94 -6.47
CA LYS A 96 3.78 -7.26 -7.77
C LYS A 96 2.72 -6.16 -7.87
N SER A 97 1.52 -6.43 -7.35
CA SER A 97 0.42 -5.47 -7.31
C SER A 97 0.78 -4.24 -6.47
N LEU A 98 1.26 -4.46 -5.24
CA LEU A 98 1.66 -3.39 -4.32
C LEU A 98 2.82 -2.56 -4.87
N SER A 99 3.83 -3.21 -5.47
CA SER A 99 4.97 -2.52 -6.10
C SER A 99 4.54 -1.64 -7.28
N SER A 100 3.60 -2.11 -8.10
CA SER A 100 3.02 -1.32 -9.20
C SER A 100 2.24 -0.11 -8.68
N GLU A 101 1.40 -0.31 -7.67
CA GLU A 101 0.62 0.75 -7.05
C GLU A 101 1.52 1.81 -6.42
N ASN A 102 2.57 1.38 -5.69
CA ASN A 102 3.55 2.27 -5.11
C ASN A 102 4.23 3.16 -6.16
N THR A 103 4.67 2.57 -7.27
CA THR A 103 5.30 3.31 -8.38
C THR A 103 4.38 4.41 -8.91
N LYS A 104 3.09 4.10 -9.10
CA LYS A 104 2.07 5.08 -9.53
C LYS A 104 1.86 6.18 -8.49
N ASN A 105 1.75 5.80 -7.22
CA ASN A 105 1.56 6.73 -6.10
C ASN A 105 2.75 7.68 -5.96
N TYR A 106 3.98 7.19 -6.13
CA TYR A 106 5.19 8.00 -6.12
C TYR A 106 5.24 8.99 -7.29
N ALA A 107 4.95 8.54 -8.51
CA ALA A 107 4.88 9.41 -9.69
C ALA A 107 3.86 10.55 -9.47
N LYS A 108 2.68 10.23 -8.95
CA LYS A 108 1.64 11.21 -8.62
C LYS A 108 2.09 12.21 -7.54
N LYS A 109 2.74 11.75 -6.47
CA LYS A 109 3.33 12.63 -5.43
C LYS A 109 4.38 13.59 -6.01
N LYS A 110 5.22 13.11 -6.93
CA LYS A 110 6.25 13.93 -7.60
C LYS A 110 5.63 15.03 -8.45
N GLU A 111 4.59 14.72 -9.21
CA GLU A 111 3.84 15.71 -10.01
C GLU A 111 3.14 16.75 -9.13
N ILE A 112 2.48 16.33 -8.05
CA ILE A 112 1.86 17.25 -7.07
C ILE A 112 2.92 18.17 -6.46
N SER A 113 4.09 17.63 -6.08
CA SER A 113 5.19 18.41 -5.50
C SER A 113 5.76 19.43 -6.50
N LYS A 114 5.94 19.06 -7.77
CA LYS A 114 6.36 20.00 -8.83
C LYS A 114 5.34 21.13 -9.00
N TRP A 115 4.06 20.80 -9.09
CA TRP A 115 2.99 21.78 -9.22
C TRP A 115 2.94 22.72 -8.01
N ALA A 116 3.04 22.20 -6.79
CA ALA A 116 3.06 23.01 -5.57
C ALA A 116 4.26 23.96 -5.52
N LYS A 117 5.44 23.54 -6.00
CA LYS A 117 6.63 24.40 -6.14
C LYS A 117 6.44 25.48 -7.20
N ALA A 118 5.88 25.12 -8.36
CA ALA A 118 5.59 26.08 -9.44
C ALA A 118 4.57 27.14 -8.99
N ALA A 119 3.49 26.73 -8.32
CA ALA A 119 2.48 27.64 -7.77
C ALA A 119 3.08 28.60 -6.72
N LYS A 120 3.95 28.11 -5.84
CA LYS A 120 4.69 28.96 -4.88
C LYS A 120 5.59 29.98 -5.57
N LYS A 121 6.27 29.58 -6.66
CA LYS A 121 7.14 30.48 -7.44
C LYS A 121 6.32 31.58 -8.12
N ILE A 122 5.22 31.23 -8.78
CA ILE A 122 4.31 32.21 -9.41
C ILE A 122 3.81 33.22 -8.37
N LYS A 123 3.39 32.77 -7.19
CA LYS A 123 2.92 33.65 -6.10
C LYS A 123 4.00 34.57 -5.53
N ARG A 124 5.27 34.18 -5.60
CA ARG A 124 6.40 34.97 -5.13
C ARG A 124 6.81 36.03 -6.16
N ASP A 125 6.74 35.71 -7.44
CA ASP A 125 7.16 36.59 -8.53
C ASP A 125 6.04 37.58 -8.95
N SER A 126 4.86 37.50 -8.33
CA SER A 126 3.71 38.40 -8.54
C SER A 126 3.53 39.46 -7.42
N PHE A 127 4.54 39.61 -6.56
CA PHE A 127 4.69 40.69 -5.57
C PHE A 127 6.01 41.42 -5.81
#